data_AF-A0A6G3UGN0-F1
#
_entry.id   AF-A0A6G3UGN0-F1
#
_cell.length_a   1.000
_cell.length_b   1.000
_cell.length_c   1.000
_cell.angle_alpha   90.00
_cell.angle_beta   90.00
_cell.angle_gamma   90.00
#
_symmetry.space_group_name_H-M   'P 1'
#
loop_
_entity.id
_entity.type
_entity.pdbx_description
1 polymer ?
#
loop_
_entity_poly.entity_id
_entity_poly.type
_entity_poly.pdbx_seq_one_letter_code
_entity_poly.pdbx_strand_id
1 'polypeptide(L)' 'ALVGGPADADAFAAAADAELAAAEPLPENRYKVTLTRNLVVSELARLAEEATR' A
#
# COMPACT_ATOMS: atom_id res chain seq x y z
N ALA A 1 -7.57 -2.83 -7.87
CA ALA A 1 -6.73 -4.03 -7.73
C ALA A 1 -7.18 -4.98 -6.62
N LEU A 2 -7.74 -4.49 -5.49
CA LEU A 2 -7.99 -5.34 -4.32
C LEU A 2 -9.37 -6.03 -4.27
N VAL A 3 -10.42 -5.41 -4.78
CA VAL A 3 -11.79 -5.97 -4.70
C VAL A 3 -11.86 -7.30 -5.44
N GLY A 4 -12.25 -8.36 -4.72
CA GLY A 4 -12.34 -9.72 -5.25
C GLY A 4 -11.00 -10.47 -5.39
N GLY A 5 -9.89 -9.83 -5.02
CA GLY A 5 -8.55 -10.43 -4.98
C GLY A 5 -8.17 -10.95 -3.59
N PRO A 6 -6.98 -11.58 -3.47
CA PRO A 6 -6.46 -12.03 -2.19
C PRO A 6 -6.08 -10.83 -1.30
N ALA A 7 -6.27 -11.00 0.01
CA ALA A 7 -5.95 -10.00 1.03
C ALA A 7 -4.58 -10.29 1.65
N ASP A 8 -3.52 -10.21 0.85
CA ASP A 8 -2.13 -10.46 1.25
C ASP A 8 -1.19 -9.29 0.93
N ALA A 9 0.04 -9.36 1.48
CA ALA A 9 1.02 -8.29 1.37
C ALA A 9 1.45 -7.98 -0.08
N ASP A 10 1.53 -8.99 -0.94
CA ASP A 10 1.93 -8.81 -2.35
C ASP A 10 0.82 -8.11 -3.14
N ALA A 11 -0.44 -8.47 -2.91
CA ALA A 11 -1.60 -7.80 -3.51
C ALA A 11 -1.71 -6.35 -3.03
N PHE A 12 -1.48 -6.07 -1.73
CA PHE A 12 -1.46 -4.72 -1.19
C PHE A 12 -0.32 -3.88 -1.77
N ALA A 13 0.86 -4.47 -1.91
CA ALA A 13 2.02 -3.81 -2.51
C ALA A 13 1.75 -3.41 -3.97
N ALA A 14 1.24 -4.35 -4.77
CA ALA A 14 0.88 -4.07 -6.16
C ALA A 14 -0.20 -2.99 -6.29
N ALA A 15 -1.20 -2.99 -5.40
CA ALA A 15 -2.23 -1.96 -5.37
C ALA A 15 -1.67 -0.58 -4.99
N ALA A 16 -0.79 -0.53 -3.99
CA ALA A 16 -0.14 0.71 -3.56
C ALA A 16 0.77 1.28 -4.66
N ASP A 17 1.51 0.42 -5.37
CA ASP A 17 2.36 0.82 -6.49
C ASP A 17 1.52 1.39 -7.66
N ALA A 18 0.40 0.76 -7.98
CA ALA A 18 -0.51 1.24 -9.02
C ALA A 18 -1.15 2.60 -8.68
N GLU A 19 -1.56 2.80 -7.42
CA GLU A 19 -2.12 4.06 -6.95
C GLU A 19 -1.08 5.18 -6.94
N LEU A 20 0.12 4.90 -6.42
CA LEU A 20 1.18 5.89 -6.27
C LEU A 20 1.93 6.21 -7.57
N ALA A 21 1.67 5.48 -8.66
CA ALA A 21 2.25 5.75 -9.97
C ALA A 21 1.96 7.16 -10.50
N ALA A 22 0.84 7.77 -10.07
CA ALA A 22 0.47 9.13 -10.44
C ALA A 22 1.10 10.22 -9.54
N ALA A 23 1.87 9.85 -8.51
CA ALA A 23 2.43 10.80 -7.57
C ALA A 23 3.57 11.62 -8.19
N GLU A 24 3.51 12.94 -8.04
CA GLU A 24 4.56 13.88 -8.44
C GLU A 24 5.24 14.48 -7.19
N PRO A 25 6.31 13.85 -6.66
CA PRO A 25 6.97 14.36 -5.48
C PRO A 25 7.85 15.59 -5.77
N LEU A 26 7.77 16.55 -4.87
CA LEU A 26 8.67 17.70 -4.77
C LEU A 26 9.96 17.33 -4.03
N PRO A 27 11.07 18.08 -4.19
CA PRO A 27 12.36 17.73 -3.60
C PRO A 27 12.33 17.37 -2.11
N GLU A 28 11.59 18.14 -1.30
CA GLU A 28 11.53 17.97 0.15
C GLU A 28 10.56 16.87 0.61
N ASN A 29 9.77 16.28 -0.29
CA ASN A 29 8.76 15.29 0.06
C ASN A 29 8.85 13.97 -0.73
N ARG A 30 9.93 13.74 -1.49
CA ARG A 30 10.15 12.48 -2.24
C ARG A 30 10.02 11.23 -1.37
N TYR A 31 10.49 11.30 -0.12
CA TYR A 31 10.40 10.18 0.82
C TYR A 31 8.94 9.79 1.15
N LYS A 32 7.98 10.72 1.00
CA LYS A 32 6.59 10.46 1.36
C LYS A 32 5.95 9.41 0.46
N VAL A 33 6.36 9.30 -0.80
CA VAL A 33 5.83 8.27 -1.71
C VAL A 33 6.18 6.87 -1.21
N THR A 34 7.45 6.63 -0.88
CA THR A 34 7.90 5.36 -0.30
C THR A 34 7.28 5.11 1.07
N LEU A 35 7.20 6.15 1.92
CA LEU A 35 6.60 6.03 3.25
C LEU A 35 5.12 5.64 3.16
N THR A 36 4.35 6.29 2.30
CA THR A 36 2.93 5.98 2.08
C THR A 36 2.74 4.57 1.55
N ARG A 37 3.56 4.14 0.58
CA ARG A 37 3.53 2.75 0.09
C ARG A 37 3.70 1.75 1.24
N ASN A 38 4.73 1.94 2.05
CA ASN A 38 5.04 1.03 3.15
C ASN A 38 3.92 1.02 4.20
N LEU A 39 3.36 2.19 4.53
CA LEU A 39 2.28 2.33 5.49
C LEU A 39 1.00 1.63 5.01
N VAL A 40 0.64 1.79 3.74
CA VAL A 40 -0.53 1.10 3.16
C VAL A 40 -0.37 -0.41 3.27
N VAL A 41 0.79 -0.95 2.88
CA VAL A 41 1.04 -2.40 2.95
C VAL A 41 1.01 -2.90 4.39
N SER A 42 1.67 -2.19 5.33
CA SER A 42 1.73 -2.63 6.73
C SER A 42 0.36 -2.60 7.41
N GLU A 43 -0.43 -1.54 7.22
CA GLU A 43 -1.73 -1.41 7.86
C GLU A 43 -2.76 -2.39 7.29
N LEU A 44 -2.78 -2.59 5.97
CA LEU A 44 -3.69 -3.55 5.36
C LEU A 44 -3.34 -4.99 5.74
N ALA A 45 -2.05 -5.33 5.83
CA ALA A 45 -1.62 -6.64 6.33
C ALA A 45 -2.08 -6.86 7.79
N ARG A 46 -1.88 -5.87 8.67
CA ARG A 46 -2.35 -5.93 10.07
C ARG A 46 -3.86 -6.11 10.16
N LEU A 47 -4.63 -5.36 9.37
CA LEU A 47 -6.10 -5.47 9.33
C LEU A 47 -6.56 -6.83 8.79
N ALA A 48 -5.87 -7.39 7.79
CA ALA A 48 -6.17 -8.70 7.25
C ALA A 48 -5.93 -9.81 8.30
N GLU A 49 -4.81 -9.74 9.03
CA GLU A 49 -4.54 -10.63 10.15
C GLU A 49 -5.62 -10.52 11.23
N GLU A 50 -6.00 -9.30 11.61
CA GLU A 50 -7.07 -9.03 12.59
C GLU A 50 -8.43 -9.58 12.15
N ALA A 51 -8.77 -9.49 10.87
CA ALA A 51 -10.04 -9.99 10.34
C ALA A 51 -10.15 -11.52 10.35
N THR A 52 -9.02 -12.23 10.43
CA THR A 52 -8.96 -13.70 10.49
C THR A 52 -8.86 -14.27 11.89
N ARG A 53 -8.70 -13.41 12.91
CA ARG A 53 -8.60 -13.79 14.33
C ARG A 53 -9.98 -13.97 14.96
#